data_AF-A0A1C6BXF5-F1
#
_entry.id   AF-A0A1C6BXF5-F1
#
_cell.length_a   1.000
_cell.length_b   1.000
_cell.length_c   1.000
_cell.angle_alpha   90.00
_cell.angle_beta   90.00
_cell.angle_gamma   90.00
#
_symmetry.space_group_name_H-M   'P 1'
#
loop_
_entity.id
_entity.type
_entity.pdbx_description
1 polymer ?
#
loop_
_entity_poly.entity_id
_entity_poly.type
_entity_poly.pdbx_seq_one_letter_code
_entity_poly.pdbx_strand_id
1 'polypeptide(L)'
;MKNKLFILLLAFVLLLSACSNNSPPDDNTKEVLPELESAGSIESRGEKFIENFPQDYPSFELLEYVFGSAENAPIQLVAIARNKETGSSATLFVLDENGVGQVVLASGYSATYCKEDGLQLDKNVISISLNLEISSTNSEIHDFNITVTQEENQGKVNTVYSSQENIRSKVANPAEPVNGK
;
A
#
# COMPACT_ATOMS: atom_id res chain seq x y z
N MET A 1 -1.00 -30.12 -44.62
CA MET A 1 -1.99 -31.21 -44.62
C MET A 1 -1.92 -31.93 -43.29
N LYS A 2 -3.09 -32.12 -42.63
CA LYS A 2 -3.44 -33.27 -41.75
C LYS A 2 -2.49 -33.56 -40.56
N ASN A 3 -2.93 -33.41 -39.30
CA ASN A 3 -3.85 -34.37 -38.68
C ASN A 3 -4.67 -33.75 -37.54
N LYS A 4 -5.99 -33.90 -37.66
CA LYS A 4 -6.96 -33.92 -36.57
C LYS A 4 -7.12 -35.38 -36.09
N LEU A 5 -7.83 -35.55 -34.97
CA LEU A 5 -8.34 -36.80 -34.37
C LEU A 5 -7.38 -37.37 -33.32
N PHE A 6 -7.76 -37.53 -32.05
CA PHE A 6 -8.79 -38.49 -31.62
C PHE A 6 -9.64 -38.03 -30.42
N ILE A 7 -10.94 -38.27 -30.57
CA ILE A 7 -11.99 -38.29 -29.54
C ILE A 7 -11.79 -39.55 -28.70
N LEU A 8 -11.82 -39.42 -27.37
CA LEU A 8 -12.11 -40.55 -26.49
C LEU A 8 -13.37 -40.24 -25.69
N LEU A 9 -14.47 -40.90 -26.08
CA LEU A 9 -15.68 -41.05 -25.29
C LEU A 9 -15.31 -41.63 -23.92
N LEU A 10 -15.70 -40.98 -22.83
CA LEU A 10 -15.88 -41.66 -21.56
C LEU A 10 -17.34 -41.45 -21.11
N ALA A 11 -18.16 -42.43 -21.48
CA ALA A 11 -19.49 -42.61 -20.95
C ALA A 11 -19.35 -43.02 -19.47
N PHE A 12 -19.78 -42.15 -18.55
CA PHE A 12 -19.97 -42.54 -17.15
C PHE A 12 -21.46 -42.66 -16.86
N VAL A 13 -21.91 -43.89 -17.08
CA VAL A 13 -23.03 -44.62 -16.48
C VAL A 13 -23.83 -43.85 -15.42
N LEU A 14 -25.08 -43.51 -15.79
CA LEU A 14 -26.18 -43.22 -14.88
C LEU A 14 -26.53 -44.50 -14.10
N LEU A 15 -26.19 -44.55 -12.81
CA LEU A 15 -26.70 -45.56 -11.88
C LEU A 15 -27.90 -44.99 -11.11
N LEU A 16 -29.07 -45.34 -11.62
CA LEU A 16 -30.30 -45.78 -10.94
C LEU A 16 -30.56 -45.27 -9.51
N SER A 17 -31.61 -44.44 -9.42
CA SER A 17 -32.42 -44.10 -8.27
C SER A 17 -33.37 -45.24 -7.84
N ALA A 18 -33.37 -45.58 -6.54
CA ALA A 18 -34.44 -46.22 -5.74
C ALA A 18 -33.84 -46.56 -4.34
N CYS A 19 -34.37 -46.32 -3.15
CA CYS A 19 -35.64 -45.80 -2.66
C CYS A 19 -35.47 -45.33 -1.20
N SER A 20 -36.28 -44.32 -0.81
CA SER A 20 -36.98 -44.17 0.47
C SER A 20 -36.17 -44.10 1.78
N ASN A 21 -36.20 -42.92 2.41
CA ASN A 21 -36.81 -42.74 3.73
C ASN A 21 -37.25 -41.28 3.91
N ASN A 22 -38.53 -41.09 4.23
CA ASN A 22 -39.11 -39.82 4.63
C ASN A 22 -38.54 -39.40 5.99
N SER A 23 -38.00 -38.19 6.08
CA SER A 23 -37.86 -37.41 7.32
C SER A 23 -37.80 -35.92 6.94
N PRO A 24 -38.31 -35.02 7.81
CA PRO A 24 -38.85 -33.71 7.44
C PRO A 24 -37.77 -32.72 6.98
N PRO A 25 -38.15 -31.61 6.30
CA PRO A 25 -37.17 -30.67 5.77
C PRO A 25 -36.63 -29.83 6.91
N ASP A 26 -35.39 -30.10 7.34
CA ASP A 26 -34.60 -29.07 8.02
C ASP A 26 -34.02 -28.15 6.94
N ASP A 27 -34.88 -27.21 6.57
CA ASP A 27 -34.59 -25.98 5.86
C ASP A 27 -33.64 -25.14 6.72
N ASN A 28 -32.33 -25.36 6.61
CA ASN A 28 -31.26 -24.47 7.12
C ASN A 28 -29.89 -24.77 6.50
N THR A 29 -29.81 -25.22 5.25
CA THR A 29 -28.55 -25.08 4.50
C THR A 29 -28.52 -23.66 3.97
N LYS A 30 -28.18 -22.70 4.83
CA LYS A 30 -27.53 -21.48 4.36
C LYS A 30 -26.25 -21.98 3.69
N GLU A 31 -26.30 -22.19 2.37
CA GLU A 31 -25.12 -22.05 1.55
C GLU A 31 -24.59 -20.66 1.87
N VAL A 32 -23.62 -20.61 2.77
CA VAL A 32 -22.73 -19.48 2.92
C VAL A 32 -21.96 -19.48 1.63
N LEU A 33 -22.56 -18.83 0.62
CA LEU A 33 -21.87 -18.35 -0.55
C LEU A 33 -20.61 -17.69 0.02
N PRO A 34 -19.39 -18.12 -0.36
CA PRO A 34 -18.22 -17.34 0.00
C PRO A 34 -18.53 -15.95 -0.53
N GLU A 35 -18.59 -15.00 0.41
CA GLU A 35 -18.66 -13.59 0.10
C GLU A 35 -17.39 -13.36 -0.73
N LEU A 36 -17.56 -13.40 -2.07
CA LEU A 36 -16.59 -12.90 -2.99
C LEU A 36 -16.30 -11.53 -2.42
N GLU A 37 -15.09 -11.35 -1.88
CA GLU A 37 -14.61 -10.06 -1.44
C GLU A 37 -14.75 -9.16 -2.67
N SER A 38 -15.92 -8.51 -2.74
CA SER A 38 -16.23 -7.49 -3.71
C SER A 38 -15.06 -6.56 -3.62
N ALA A 39 -14.42 -6.30 -4.75
CA ALA A 39 -13.36 -5.31 -4.85
C ALA A 39 -13.88 -4.05 -4.14
N GLY A 40 -13.48 -3.90 -2.89
CA GLY A 40 -14.11 -2.94 -2.00
C GLY A 40 -13.88 -1.55 -2.58
N SER A 41 -14.72 -0.58 -2.21
CA SER A 41 -14.40 0.81 -2.51
C SER A 41 -12.96 1.12 -2.09
N ILE A 42 -12.30 2.05 -2.80
CA ILE A 42 -10.94 2.53 -2.46
C ILE A 42 -10.82 2.79 -0.95
N GLU A 43 -11.84 3.43 -0.39
CA GLU A 43 -12.00 3.70 1.04
C GLU A 43 -11.96 2.42 1.87
N SER A 44 -12.80 1.41 1.57
CA SER A 44 -12.82 0.16 2.34
C SER A 44 -11.49 -0.63 2.28
N ARG A 45 -10.77 -0.57 1.16
CA ARG A 45 -9.45 -1.22 1.03
C ARG A 45 -8.38 -0.49 1.84
N GLY A 46 -8.38 0.84 1.78
CA GLY A 46 -7.47 1.66 2.57
C GLY A 46 -7.78 1.57 4.07
N GLU A 47 -9.04 1.54 4.47
CA GLU A 47 -9.45 1.34 5.87
C GLU A 47 -8.96 0.01 6.42
N LYS A 48 -9.17 -1.09 5.68
CA LYS A 48 -8.63 -2.41 6.03
C LYS A 48 -7.10 -2.38 6.15
N PHE A 49 -6.41 -1.67 5.26
CA PHE A 49 -4.96 -1.53 5.34
C PHE A 49 -4.53 -0.82 6.63
N ILE A 50 -5.19 0.29 7.00
CA ILE A 50 -4.86 1.06 8.21
C ILE A 50 -5.18 0.26 9.48
N GLU A 51 -6.32 -0.43 9.53
CA GLU A 51 -6.72 -1.27 10.66
C GLU A 51 -5.72 -2.40 10.91
N ASN A 52 -5.26 -3.06 9.84
CA ASN A 52 -4.35 -4.21 9.94
C ASN A 52 -2.87 -3.81 9.97
N PHE A 53 -2.52 -2.55 9.70
CA PHE A 53 -1.12 -2.09 9.60
C PHE A 53 -0.23 -2.53 10.78
N PRO A 54 -0.65 -2.44 12.06
CA PRO A 54 0.20 -2.85 13.18
C PRO A 54 0.49 -4.36 13.22
N GLN A 55 -0.40 -5.18 12.65
CA GLN A 55 -0.24 -6.63 12.58
C GLN A 55 0.57 -7.06 11.35
N ASP A 56 0.31 -6.45 10.20
CA ASP A 56 0.95 -6.78 8.93
C ASP A 56 2.38 -6.22 8.85
N TYR A 57 2.62 -5.07 9.48
CA TYR A 57 3.92 -4.38 9.50
C TYR A 57 4.39 -4.12 10.94
N PRO A 58 4.63 -5.17 11.74
CA PRO A 58 4.90 -5.05 13.17
C PRO A 58 6.25 -4.39 13.48
N SER A 59 7.14 -4.21 12.51
CA SER A 59 8.40 -3.45 12.67
C SER A 59 8.22 -1.95 12.47
N PHE A 60 7.04 -1.50 12.04
CA PHE A 60 6.75 -0.11 11.76
C PHE A 60 5.74 0.49 12.74
N GLU A 61 5.79 1.81 12.88
CA GLU A 61 4.82 2.67 13.54
C GLU A 61 4.26 3.62 12.48
N LEU A 62 2.95 3.52 12.20
CA LEU A 62 2.28 4.41 11.25
C LEU A 62 2.30 5.86 11.77
N LEU A 63 2.76 6.80 10.97
CA LEU A 63 2.87 8.22 11.36
C LEU A 63 1.74 9.07 10.77
N GLU A 64 1.49 8.93 9.48
CA GLU A 64 0.47 9.67 8.74
C GLU A 64 0.06 8.87 7.50
N TYR A 65 -1.18 9.08 7.05
CA TYR A 65 -1.70 8.49 5.83
C TYR A 65 -2.70 9.43 5.15
N VAL A 66 -2.84 9.28 3.83
CA VAL A 66 -3.77 10.03 3.01
C VAL A 66 -4.47 9.06 2.06
N PHE A 67 -5.80 9.06 2.07
CA PHE A 67 -6.59 8.35 1.09
C PHE A 67 -6.53 9.05 -0.26
N GLY A 68 -6.31 8.27 -1.31
CA GLY A 68 -6.46 8.72 -2.69
C GLY A 68 -7.94 8.80 -3.08
N SER A 69 -8.20 9.60 -4.10
CA SER A 69 -9.48 9.68 -4.80
C SER A 69 -9.32 9.18 -6.24
N ALA A 70 -10.40 9.21 -7.03
CA ALA A 70 -10.32 8.91 -8.46
C ALA A 70 -9.32 9.83 -9.21
N GLU A 71 -9.11 11.06 -8.73
CA GLU A 71 -8.14 11.99 -9.32
C GLU A 71 -6.68 11.59 -9.03
N ASN A 72 -6.47 10.75 -8.02
CA ASN A 72 -5.14 10.32 -7.58
C ASN A 72 -4.70 8.98 -8.19
N ALA A 73 -5.49 8.41 -9.11
CA ALA A 73 -5.17 7.13 -9.74
C ALA A 73 -3.72 7.10 -10.26
N PRO A 74 -2.95 6.04 -9.99
CA PRO A 74 -3.42 4.74 -9.45
C PRO A 74 -3.48 4.64 -7.92
N ILE A 75 -3.13 5.70 -7.19
CA ILE A 75 -2.96 5.67 -5.74
C ILE A 75 -4.31 5.59 -5.04
N GLN A 76 -4.49 4.56 -4.20
CA GLN A 76 -5.66 4.39 -3.35
C GLN A 76 -5.42 4.90 -1.93
N LEU A 77 -4.21 4.73 -1.41
CA LEU A 77 -3.76 5.28 -0.14
C LEU A 77 -2.25 5.39 -0.15
N VAL A 78 -1.71 6.41 0.50
CA VAL A 78 -0.30 6.49 0.84
C VAL A 78 -0.15 6.64 2.34
N ALA A 79 0.85 5.97 2.92
CA ALA A 79 1.19 6.06 4.32
C ALA A 79 2.69 6.22 4.51
N ILE A 80 3.09 7.02 5.49
CA ILE A 80 4.47 7.12 5.97
C ILE A 80 4.57 6.48 7.36
N ALA A 81 5.62 5.69 7.58
CA ALA A 81 5.81 4.99 8.84
C ALA A 81 7.26 5.10 9.34
N ARG A 82 7.42 5.08 10.66
CA ARG A 82 8.69 4.98 11.34
C ARG A 82 9.06 3.51 11.53
N ASN A 83 10.23 3.11 11.07
CA ASN A 83 10.82 1.84 11.46
C ASN A 83 11.20 1.90 12.96
N LYS A 84 10.67 0.98 13.77
CA LYS A 84 10.85 0.98 15.23
C LYS A 84 12.26 0.55 15.66
N GLU A 85 12.95 -0.22 14.83
CA GLU A 85 14.33 -0.68 15.10
C GLU A 85 15.34 0.44 14.85
N THR A 86 15.20 1.16 13.74
CA THR A 86 16.16 2.21 13.35
C THR A 86 15.75 3.61 13.79
N GLY A 87 14.47 3.82 14.09
CA GLY A 87 13.90 5.15 14.32
C GLY A 87 13.67 5.97 13.04
N SER A 88 14.07 5.46 11.87
CA SER A 88 13.98 6.18 10.59
C SER A 88 12.55 6.12 10.02
N SER A 89 12.08 7.23 9.46
CA SER A 89 10.77 7.39 8.84
C SER A 89 10.88 7.48 7.31
N ALA A 90 11.77 6.70 6.72
CA ALA A 90 12.10 6.79 5.30
C ALA A 90 11.25 5.87 4.41
N THR A 91 10.29 5.13 4.96
CA THR A 91 9.51 4.13 4.21
C THR A 91 8.08 4.62 3.97
N LEU A 92 7.74 4.79 2.71
CA LEU A 92 6.38 4.97 2.24
C LEU A 92 5.73 3.63 1.92
N PHE A 93 4.46 3.50 2.23
CA PHE A 93 3.57 2.43 1.81
C PHE A 93 2.56 3.02 0.84
N VAL A 94 2.55 2.52 -0.39
CA VAL A 94 1.64 2.97 -1.45
C VAL A 94 0.70 1.82 -1.77
N LEU A 95 -0.58 1.99 -1.45
CA LEU A 95 -1.64 1.05 -1.79
C LEU A 95 -2.25 1.44 -3.13
N ASP A 96 -2.35 0.48 -4.03
CA ASP A 96 -3.06 0.59 -5.30
C ASP A 96 -3.79 -0.73 -5.64
N GLU A 97 -4.28 -0.86 -6.87
CA GLU A 97 -4.96 -2.08 -7.34
C GLU A 97 -4.09 -3.34 -7.32
N ASN A 98 -2.78 -3.19 -7.45
CA ASN A 98 -1.81 -4.29 -7.43
C ASN A 98 -1.42 -4.72 -6.00
N GLY A 99 -1.83 -3.96 -4.98
CA GLY A 99 -1.56 -4.23 -3.57
C GLY A 99 -0.73 -3.13 -2.91
N VAL A 100 0.07 -3.49 -1.91
CA VAL A 100 0.91 -2.54 -1.18
C VAL A 100 2.35 -2.59 -1.70
N GLY A 101 2.82 -1.48 -2.27
CA GLY A 101 4.22 -1.24 -2.56
C GLY A 101 4.92 -0.54 -1.39
N GLN A 102 6.17 -0.91 -1.12
CA GLN A 102 7.04 -0.17 -0.19
C GLN A 102 8.10 0.60 -0.96
N VAL A 103 8.19 1.91 -0.70
CA VAL A 103 9.18 2.80 -1.32
C VAL A 103 10.08 3.33 -0.21
N VAL A 104 11.36 2.98 -0.27
CA VAL A 104 12.38 3.49 0.67
C VAL A 104 13.00 4.75 0.07
N LEU A 105 12.81 5.87 0.74
CA LEU A 105 13.42 7.16 0.46
C LEU A 105 14.75 7.29 1.21
N ALA A 106 15.60 8.24 0.80
CA ALA A 106 16.82 8.62 1.54
C ALA A 106 17.67 7.44 2.06
N SER A 107 17.81 6.38 1.26
CA SER A 107 18.47 5.14 1.71
C SER A 107 19.90 5.42 2.18
N GLY A 108 20.28 4.89 3.33
CA GLY A 108 21.61 5.11 3.91
C GLY A 108 21.68 6.26 4.92
N TYR A 109 20.61 7.04 5.07
CA TYR A 109 20.52 8.10 6.08
C TYR A 109 19.51 7.74 7.17
N SER A 110 19.74 8.30 8.37
CA SER A 110 18.70 8.42 9.38
C SER A 110 17.81 9.59 8.98
N ALA A 111 16.55 9.30 8.61
CA ALA A 111 15.60 10.29 8.13
C ALA A 111 14.40 10.34 9.07
N THR A 112 13.90 11.53 9.37
CA THR A 112 12.70 11.72 10.19
C THR A 112 11.66 12.51 9.40
N TYR A 113 10.42 12.05 9.46
CA TYR A 113 9.33 12.69 8.71
C TYR A 113 9.08 14.11 9.21
N CYS A 114 9.05 15.09 8.30
CA CYS A 114 8.74 16.48 8.59
C CYS A 114 7.22 16.68 8.67
N LYS A 115 6.65 16.49 9.86
CA LYS A 115 5.20 16.54 10.08
C LYS A 115 4.61 17.92 9.76
N GLU A 116 5.40 18.98 9.88
CA GLU A 116 4.98 20.36 9.58
C GLU A 116 4.70 20.57 8.09
N ASP A 117 5.41 19.85 7.21
CA ASP A 117 5.24 19.93 5.75
C ASP A 117 4.10 19.01 5.25
N GLY A 118 3.78 17.95 6.01
CA GLY A 118 2.67 17.05 5.75
C GLY A 118 2.93 16.01 4.65
N LEU A 119 2.05 15.01 4.57
CA LEU A 119 2.01 14.04 3.49
C LEU A 119 0.90 14.48 2.53
N GLN A 120 1.22 14.67 1.25
CA GLN A 120 0.29 15.27 0.30
C GLN A 120 0.17 14.45 -0.98
N LEU A 121 -1.03 14.48 -1.57
CA LEU A 121 -1.30 13.92 -2.90
C LEU A 121 -1.77 15.05 -3.83
N ASP A 122 -1.08 15.21 -4.96
CA ASP A 122 -1.56 15.98 -6.11
C ASP A 122 -1.56 15.06 -7.33
N LYS A 123 -2.75 14.73 -7.82
CA LYS A 123 -2.94 13.65 -8.81
C LYS A 123 -2.19 12.40 -8.37
N ASN A 124 -1.32 11.88 -9.23
CA ASN A 124 -0.51 10.68 -9.00
C ASN A 124 0.87 11.00 -8.39
N VAL A 125 1.06 12.18 -7.80
CA VAL A 125 2.31 12.60 -7.16
C VAL A 125 2.13 12.66 -5.65
N ILE A 126 2.99 11.93 -4.94
CA ILE A 126 3.14 11.99 -3.49
C ILE A 126 4.21 13.03 -3.17
N SER A 127 3.88 14.02 -2.37
CA SER A 127 4.85 14.98 -1.83
C SER A 127 5.08 14.70 -0.35
N ILE A 128 6.36 14.60 0.03
CA ILE A 128 6.78 14.36 1.42
C ILE A 128 8.15 15.00 1.68
N SER A 129 8.34 15.53 2.88
CA SER A 129 9.62 16.07 3.31
C SER A 129 10.21 15.27 4.47
N LEU A 130 11.51 14.98 4.38
CA LEU A 130 12.26 14.26 5.41
C LEU A 130 13.41 15.14 5.93
N ASN A 131 13.56 15.21 7.25
CA ASN A 131 14.75 15.75 7.90
C ASN A 131 15.82 14.66 7.90
N LEU A 132 16.95 14.89 7.23
CA LEU A 132 18.08 13.97 7.18
C LEU A 132 19.22 14.50 8.05
N GLU A 133 19.76 13.61 8.88
CA GLU A 133 21.01 13.86 9.59
C GLU A 133 22.18 13.53 8.66
N ILE A 134 22.81 14.55 8.10
CA ILE A 134 23.96 14.41 7.19
C ILE A 134 25.25 14.24 8.00
N SER A 135 25.35 14.94 9.13
CA SER A 135 26.42 14.81 10.10
C SER A 135 25.92 15.17 11.50
N SER A 136 26.80 15.11 12.50
CA SER A 136 26.47 15.50 13.88
C SER A 136 26.09 16.99 14.04
N THR A 137 26.39 17.82 13.05
CA THR A 137 26.16 19.27 13.09
C THR A 137 25.40 19.81 11.88
N ASN A 138 25.11 18.97 10.89
CA ASN A 138 24.40 19.35 9.68
C ASN A 138 23.18 18.45 9.48
N SER A 139 22.03 19.10 9.34
CA SER A 139 20.77 18.46 8.97
C SER A 139 20.16 19.21 7.81
N GLU A 140 19.66 18.46 6.84
CA GLU A 140 18.99 18.98 5.65
C GLU A 140 17.54 18.52 5.63
N ILE A 141 16.69 19.27 4.95
CA ILE A 141 15.33 18.83 4.62
C ILE A 141 15.33 18.43 3.16
N HIS A 142 15.00 17.17 2.88
CA HIS A 142 14.90 16.63 1.55
C HIS A 142 13.42 16.50 1.20
N ASP A 143 12.97 17.25 0.21
CA ASP A 143 11.62 17.23 -0.32
C ASP A 143 11.56 16.26 -1.48
N PHE A 144 10.73 15.22 -1.36
CA PHE A 144 10.53 14.20 -2.39
C PHE A 144 9.17 14.38 -3.06
N ASN A 145 9.18 14.38 -4.39
CA ASN A 145 8.00 14.23 -5.23
C ASN A 145 8.06 12.88 -5.93
N ILE A 146 7.26 11.93 -5.45
CA ILE A 146 7.20 10.57 -6.00
C ILE A 146 6.01 10.47 -6.94
N THR A 147 6.28 10.36 -8.23
CA THR A 147 5.25 10.11 -9.24
C THR A 147 4.99 8.61 -9.33
N VAL A 148 3.73 8.21 -9.17
CA VAL A 148 3.26 6.82 -9.25
C VAL A 148 2.54 6.62 -10.57
N THR A 149 2.99 5.66 -11.37
CA THR A 149 2.36 5.32 -12.65
C THR A 149 2.11 3.82 -12.75
N GLN A 150 1.37 3.42 -13.79
CA GLN A 150 1.17 2.02 -14.14
C GLN A 150 1.71 1.76 -15.53
N GLU A 151 2.50 0.68 -15.68
CA GLU A 151 3.04 0.23 -16.95
C GLU A 151 2.65 -1.23 -17.20
N GLU A 152 2.14 -1.50 -18.41
CA GLU A 152 1.82 -2.85 -18.83
C GLU A 152 3.04 -3.53 -19.45
N ASN A 153 3.47 -4.62 -18.83
CA ASN A 153 4.54 -5.46 -19.32
C ASN A 153 4.02 -6.90 -19.46
N GLN A 154 3.96 -7.39 -20.69
CA GLN A 154 3.52 -8.77 -21.02
C GLN A 154 2.11 -9.12 -20.48
N GLY A 155 1.15 -8.19 -20.59
CA GLY A 155 -0.23 -8.42 -20.13
C GLY A 155 -0.42 -8.26 -18.62
N LYS A 156 0.62 -7.86 -17.88
CA LYS A 156 0.54 -7.53 -16.45
C LYS A 156 0.78 -6.04 -16.26
N VAL A 157 -0.17 -5.36 -15.63
CA VAL A 157 -0.02 -3.98 -15.17
C VAL A 157 0.83 -3.98 -13.91
N ASN A 158 1.91 -3.18 -13.90
CA ASN A 158 2.79 -3.03 -12.74
C ASN A 158 2.85 -1.57 -12.32
N THR A 159 2.97 -1.36 -11.02
CA THR A 159 3.17 -0.02 -10.46
C THR A 159 4.63 0.38 -10.59
N VAL A 160 4.87 1.59 -11.10
CA VAL A 160 6.18 2.15 -11.32
C VAL A 160 6.29 3.46 -10.54
N TYR A 161 7.45 3.69 -9.95
CA TYR A 161 7.75 4.88 -9.15
C TYR A 161 8.89 5.64 -9.79
N SER A 162 8.76 6.96 -9.86
CA SER A 162 9.86 7.86 -10.17
C SER A 162 9.89 8.98 -9.14
N SER A 163 11.08 9.47 -8.81
CA SER A 163 11.26 10.47 -7.75
C SER A 163 12.01 11.68 -8.29
N GLN A 164 11.57 12.86 -7.87
CA GLN A 164 12.35 14.09 -7.90
C GLN A 164 12.64 14.52 -6.47
N GLU A 165 13.82 15.08 -6.25
CA GLU A 165 14.32 15.47 -4.93
C GLU A 165 14.77 16.93 -4.98
N ASN A 166 14.41 17.69 -3.95
CA ASN A 166 14.89 19.04 -3.73
C ASN A 166 15.40 19.18 -2.29
N ILE A 167 16.50 19.89 -2.09
CA ILE A 167 17.16 19.99 -0.79
C ILE A 167 17.04 21.42 -0.26
N ARG A 168 16.56 21.56 0.98
CA ARG A 168 16.49 22.82 1.72
C ARG A 168 17.35 22.74 2.97
N SER A 169 18.00 23.85 3.32
CA SER A 169 18.67 23.97 4.62
C SER A 169 17.63 24.03 5.73
N LYS A 170 17.87 23.32 6.84
CA LYS A 170 17.07 23.48 8.04
C LYS A 170 17.34 24.87 8.62
N VAL A 171 16.32 25.73 8.69
CA VAL A 171 16.46 27.04 9.32
C VAL A 171 16.78 26.80 10.80
N ALA A 172 17.93 27.30 11.26
CA ALA A 172 18.26 27.27 12.67
C ALA A 172 17.15 28.01 13.44
N ASN A 173 16.51 27.36 14.41
CA ASN A 173 15.66 28.06 15.36
C ASN A 173 16.49 29.22 15.92
N PRO A 174 16.01 30.48 15.88
CA PRO A 174 16.72 31.58 16.51
C PRO A 174 16.93 31.17 17.97
N ALA A 175 18.19 31.07 18.37
CA ALA A 175 18.58 30.59 19.69
C ALA A 175 17.72 31.26 20.75
N GLU A 176 17.14 30.47 21.67
CA GLU A 176 16.55 31.01 22.87
C GLU A 176 17.58 31.96 23.51
N PRO A 177 17.17 33.18 23.92
CA PRO A 177 18.11 34.13 24.49
C PRO A 177 18.79 33.46 25.68
N VAL A 178 20.12 33.32 25.59
CA VAL A 178 20.96 32.92 26.71
C VAL A 178 20.72 33.95 27.80
N ASN A 179 19.92 33.57 28.79
CA ASN A 179 19.58 34.42 29.91
C ASN A 179 20.84 34.52 30.77
N GLY A 180 21.68 35.50 30.45
CA GLY A 180 22.91 35.82 31.16
C GLY A 180 22.58 36.19 32.60
N LYS A 181 23.14 35.41 33.53
CA LYS A 181 23.35 35.83 34.92
C LYS A 181 24.74 36.44 35.05
#